data_AF-A0A7S1IIC1-F1
#
_entry.id   AF-A0A7S1IIC1-F1
#
_cell.length_a   1.000
_cell.length_b   1.000
_cell.length_c   1.000
_cell.angle_alpha   90.00
_cell.angle_beta   90.00
_cell.angle_gamma   90.00
#
_symmetry.space_group_name_H-M   'P 1'
#
loop_
_entity.id
_entity.type
_entity.pdbx_description
1 polymer ?
#
loop_
_entity_poly.entity_id
_entity_poly.type
_entity_poly.pdbx_seq_one_letter_code
_entity_poly.pdbx_strand_id
1 'polypeptide(L)'
;AVRHPLSMTRPKQKGECCGPNGCGDDAASLAVINSEKCQPKKCKEECMRKCPIVRNGQHCIDINFVEASATIAEELCIGCGICATQCPFQAIKVVRIPRALESDVTHRFGINGFKLHRLPIPRPGQCLGLLGANGTGKSTALQILA
;
A
#
# COMPACT_ATOMS: atom_id res chain seq x y z
N ALA A 1 -14.81 -24.28 -60.80
CA ALA A 1 -13.96 -23.09 -60.92
C ALA A 1 -13.81 -22.46 -59.54
N VAL A 2 -12.55 -22.36 -59.08
CA VAL A 2 -12.01 -21.40 -58.11
C VAL A 2 -12.58 -21.40 -56.68
N ARG A 3 -11.86 -22.12 -55.79
CA ARG A 3 -11.70 -21.80 -54.35
C ARG A 3 -11.22 -20.35 -54.22
N HIS A 4 -11.75 -19.54 -53.30
CA HIS A 4 -11.14 -18.32 -52.72
C HIS A 4 -11.94 -17.92 -51.45
N PRO A 5 -11.37 -17.18 -50.49
CA PRO A 5 -11.01 -17.71 -49.17
C PRO A 5 -11.85 -17.17 -48.00
N LEU A 6 -11.87 -17.93 -46.89
CA LEU A 6 -12.35 -17.46 -45.58
C LEU A 6 -11.49 -16.28 -45.12
N SER A 7 -12.04 -15.08 -45.22
CA SER A 7 -11.43 -13.86 -44.69
C SER A 7 -11.44 -13.89 -43.16
N MET A 8 -10.23 -13.91 -42.59
CA MET A 8 -9.98 -13.62 -41.19
C MET A 8 -10.47 -12.23 -40.81
N THR A 9 -11.40 -12.15 -39.86
CA THR A 9 -11.62 -10.93 -39.08
C THR A 9 -11.56 -11.26 -37.59
N ARG A 10 -10.43 -10.90 -36.97
CA ARG A 10 -10.19 -10.96 -35.53
C ARG A 10 -11.15 -9.99 -34.84
N PRO A 11 -12.02 -10.41 -33.90
CA PRO A 11 -12.73 -9.47 -33.05
C PRO A 11 -11.79 -9.02 -31.91
N LYS A 12 -11.30 -7.79 -32.04
CA LYS A 12 -10.80 -6.87 -31.00
C LYS A 12 -10.17 -7.49 -29.75
N GLN A 13 -8.83 -7.56 -29.75
CA GLN A 13 -8.07 -7.41 -28.51
C GLN A 13 -8.47 -6.07 -27.88
N LYS A 14 -9.18 -6.10 -26.74
CA LYS A 14 -9.22 -4.97 -25.82
C LYS A 14 -7.82 -4.81 -25.23
N GLY A 15 -6.94 -4.16 -26.00
CA GLY A 15 -5.90 -3.32 -25.44
C GLY A 15 -6.62 -2.15 -24.78
N GLU A 16 -6.94 -2.30 -23.50
CA GLU A 16 -7.16 -1.14 -22.65
C GLU A 16 -5.79 -0.62 -22.27
N CYS A 17 -5.57 0.64 -22.65
CA CYS A 17 -4.35 1.39 -22.53
C CYS A 17 -3.94 1.47 -21.05
N CYS A 18 -2.90 0.71 -20.65
CA CYS A 18 -2.14 1.08 -19.47
C CYS A 18 -1.37 2.36 -19.82
N GLY A 19 -1.86 3.50 -19.34
CA GLY A 19 -1.06 4.72 -19.29
C GLY A 19 0.21 4.51 -18.45
N PRO A 20 1.15 5.48 -18.43
CA PRO A 20 2.42 5.35 -17.72
C PRO A 20 2.29 5.25 -16.19
N ASN A 21 1.07 5.32 -15.65
CA ASN A 21 0.76 5.08 -14.24
C ASN A 21 -0.10 3.81 -14.17
N GLY A 22 0.53 2.69 -13.78
CA GLY A 22 -0.07 1.37 -13.73
C GLY A 22 -1.29 1.26 -12.82
N CYS A 23 -2.01 0.14 -12.96
CA CYS A 23 -3.12 -0.25 -12.09
C CYS A 23 -2.76 -0.04 -10.62
N GLY A 24 -3.64 0.69 -9.92
CA GLY A 24 -3.39 1.28 -8.61
C GLY A 24 -2.86 0.29 -7.59
N ASP A 25 -1.75 0.66 -6.97
CA ASP A 25 -1.35 0.07 -5.71
C ASP A 25 -2.46 0.32 -4.68
N ASP A 26 -3.08 -0.72 -4.14
CA ASP A 26 -3.88 -0.66 -2.91
C ASP A 26 -2.99 -0.35 -1.69
N ALA A 27 -2.12 0.65 -1.80
CA ALA A 27 -1.27 1.12 -0.72
C ALA A 27 -2.15 1.90 0.26
N ALA A 28 -2.58 1.22 1.32
CA ALA A 28 -3.24 1.88 2.42
C ALA A 28 -2.26 2.85 3.09
N SER A 29 -2.59 4.13 3.03
CA SER A 29 -1.84 5.15 3.75
C SER A 29 -2.46 5.34 5.12
N LEU A 30 -1.64 5.29 6.17
CA LEU A 30 -2.08 5.44 7.55
C LEU A 30 -1.32 6.59 8.22
N ALA A 31 -2.01 7.41 9.00
CA ALA A 31 -1.36 8.42 9.83
C ALA A 31 -0.92 7.79 11.17
N VAL A 32 0.34 7.99 11.53
CA VAL A 32 0.97 7.53 12.77
C VAL A 32 1.42 8.74 13.58
N ILE A 33 1.11 8.74 14.88
CA ILE A 33 1.48 9.81 15.81
C ILE A 33 2.71 9.38 16.60
N ASN A 34 3.68 10.29 16.74
CA ASN A 34 4.77 10.16 17.68
C ASN A 34 4.38 10.84 19.01
N SER A 35 4.22 10.04 20.07
CA SER A 35 3.79 10.50 21.39
C SER A 35 4.78 11.44 22.07
N GLU A 36 6.08 11.38 21.77
CA GLU A 36 7.10 12.24 22.38
C GLU A 36 7.02 13.68 21.87
N LYS A 37 6.65 13.84 20.60
CA LYS A 37 6.50 15.15 19.95
C LYS A 37 5.10 15.73 20.09
N CYS A 38 4.11 14.88 20.35
CA CYS A 38 2.73 15.31 20.50
C CYS A 38 2.55 16.10 21.80
N GLN A 39 2.08 17.34 21.71
CA GLN A 39 1.79 18.16 22.88
C GLN A 39 0.36 18.72 22.77
N PRO A 40 -0.68 17.93 23.15
CA PRO A 40 -2.08 18.34 23.03
C PRO A 40 -2.43 19.54 23.92
N LYS A 41 -1.68 19.77 25.01
CA LYS A 41 -1.87 20.95 25.88
C LYS A 41 -1.49 22.28 25.21
N LYS A 42 -0.58 22.25 24.23
CA LYS A 42 -0.12 23.44 23.48
C LYS A 42 -0.70 23.50 22.07
N CYS A 43 -1.15 22.36 21.56
CA CYS A 43 -1.85 22.24 20.29
C CYS A 43 -3.33 22.63 20.49
N LYS A 44 -3.92 23.40 19.57
CA LYS A 44 -5.36 23.72 19.59
C LYS A 44 -6.22 22.62 18.94
N GLU A 45 -5.78 21.37 19.07
CA GLU A 45 -6.45 20.18 18.51
C GLU A 45 -6.69 20.28 16.99
N GLU A 46 -5.74 20.90 16.28
CA GLU A 46 -5.88 21.22 14.85
C GLU A 46 -6.01 19.97 13.99
N CYS A 47 -5.38 18.86 14.41
CA CYS A 47 -5.51 17.55 13.79
C CYS A 47 -6.96 17.05 13.76
N MET A 48 -7.70 17.18 14.86
CA MET A 48 -9.09 16.76 14.96
C MET A 48 -10.01 17.69 14.16
N ARG A 49 -9.81 19.01 14.26
CA ARG A 49 -10.66 20.03 13.58
C ARG A 49 -10.57 20.00 12.05
N LYS A 50 -9.41 19.63 11.51
CA LYS A 50 -9.17 19.62 10.06
C LYS A 50 -9.34 18.23 9.43
N CYS A 51 -9.48 17.17 10.23
CA CYS A 51 -9.70 15.83 9.72
C CYS A 51 -11.07 15.72 9.00
N PRO A 52 -11.12 15.28 7.74
CA PRO A 52 -12.37 15.13 7.01
C PRO A 52 -13.30 14.07 7.61
N ILE A 53 -12.74 12.99 8.16
CA ILE A 53 -13.51 11.90 8.77
C ILE A 53 -14.18 12.35 10.08
N VAL A 54 -13.47 13.15 10.88
CA VAL A 54 -14.03 13.74 12.11
C VAL A 54 -15.12 14.76 11.79
N ARG A 55 -14.95 15.54 10.72
CA ARG A 55 -15.98 16.47 10.23
C ARG A 55 -17.25 15.76 9.75
N ASN A 56 -17.11 14.54 9.26
CA ASN A 56 -18.23 13.70 8.87
C ASN A 56 -18.93 13.01 10.06
N GLY A 57 -18.50 13.28 11.30
CA GLY A 57 -19.12 12.78 12.53
C GLY A 57 -18.57 11.46 13.05
N GLN A 58 -17.40 11.01 12.56
CA GLN A 58 -16.75 9.78 13.03
C GLN A 58 -15.52 10.06 13.90
N HIS A 59 -15.30 9.26 14.95
CA HIS A 59 -14.17 9.42 15.87
C HIS A 59 -12.90 8.77 15.32
N CYS A 60 -12.23 9.44 14.38
CA CYS A 60 -10.98 8.95 13.80
C CYS A 60 -9.75 9.31 14.64
N ILE A 61 -9.79 10.40 15.39
CA ILE A 61 -8.68 10.88 16.23
C ILE A 61 -9.22 11.15 17.62
N ASP A 62 -8.66 10.47 18.62
CA ASP A 62 -8.96 10.66 20.03
C ASP A 62 -7.77 11.27 20.76
N ILE A 63 -8.04 12.26 21.60
CA ILE A 63 -6.99 13.00 22.32
C ILE A 63 -7.12 12.67 23.80
N ASN A 64 -6.08 12.04 24.35
CA ASN A 64 -5.99 11.69 25.76
C ASN A 64 -5.17 12.73 26.52
N PHE A 65 -5.85 13.60 27.28
CA PHE A 65 -5.18 14.64 28.08
C PHE A 65 -4.37 14.10 29.27
N VAL A 66 -4.71 12.88 29.74
CA VAL A 66 -4.01 12.20 30.84
C VAL A 66 -2.61 11.77 30.41
N GLU A 67 -2.52 11.09 29.26
CA GLU A 67 -1.26 10.61 28.69
C GLU A 67 -0.55 11.67 27.84
N ALA A 68 -1.18 12.85 27.68
CA ALA A 68 -0.72 13.93 26.82
C ALA A 68 -0.40 13.47 25.39
N SER A 69 -1.16 12.51 24.87
CA SER A 69 -0.96 11.89 23.56
C SER A 69 -2.28 11.86 22.77
N ALA A 70 -2.16 11.68 21.46
CA ALA A 70 -3.31 11.47 20.59
C ALA A 70 -3.20 10.10 19.91
N THR A 71 -4.34 9.45 19.72
CA THR A 71 -4.48 8.13 19.10
C THR A 71 -5.31 8.26 17.83
N ILE A 72 -4.93 7.52 16.78
CA ILE A 72 -5.65 7.48 15.51
C ILE A 72 -6.22 6.07 15.31
N ALA A 73 -7.50 5.98 15.00
CA ALA A 73 -8.14 4.72 14.63
C ALA A 73 -7.75 4.32 13.19
N GLU A 74 -7.07 3.19 13.05
CA GLU A 74 -6.50 2.73 11.77
C GLU A 74 -7.58 2.38 10.73
N GLU A 75 -8.71 1.84 11.19
CA GLU A 75 -9.86 1.45 10.38
C GLU A 75 -10.58 2.62 9.71
N LEU A 76 -10.62 3.78 10.36
CA LEU A 76 -11.29 4.98 9.88
C LEU A 76 -10.36 5.93 9.12
N CYS A 77 -9.04 5.80 9.32
CA CYS A 77 -8.06 6.68 8.72
C CYS A 77 -7.82 6.34 7.24
N ILE A 78 -8.19 7.26 6.36
CA ILE A 78 -7.95 7.13 4.90
C ILE A 78 -6.55 7.58 4.46
N GLY A 79 -5.71 8.04 5.39
CA GLY A 79 -4.35 8.49 5.05
C GLY A 79 -4.26 9.82 4.30
N CYS A 80 -5.26 10.70 4.43
CA CYS A 80 -5.31 11.98 3.69
C CYS A 80 -4.14 12.94 3.96
N GLY A 81 -3.41 12.78 5.07
CA GLY A 81 -2.22 13.57 5.40
C GLY A 81 -2.45 15.01 5.85
N ILE A 82 -3.70 15.48 5.90
CA ILE A 82 -4.05 16.83 6.37
C ILE A 82 -3.57 17.05 7.81
N CYS A 83 -3.74 16.05 8.67
CA CYS A 83 -3.30 16.11 10.07
C CYS A 83 -1.77 16.28 10.21
N ALA A 84 -0.97 15.75 9.28
CA ALA A 84 0.48 15.91 9.29
C ALA A 84 0.91 17.33 8.93
N THR A 85 0.25 17.95 7.95
CA THR A 85 0.53 19.35 7.55
C THR A 85 0.06 20.36 8.58
N GLN A 86 -1.06 20.09 9.25
CA GLN A 86 -1.64 21.02 10.23
C GLN A 86 -1.02 20.90 11.63
N CYS A 87 -0.20 19.87 11.89
CA CYS A 87 0.43 19.72 13.19
C CYS A 87 1.61 20.69 13.35
N PRO A 88 1.56 21.65 14.29
CA PRO A 88 2.66 22.62 14.49
C PRO A 88 3.94 21.96 14.97
N PHE A 89 3.83 20.81 15.65
CA PHE A 89 4.97 20.04 16.17
C PHE A 89 5.47 18.94 15.22
N GLN A 90 4.85 18.81 14.03
CA GLN A 90 5.12 17.73 13.08
C GLN A 90 5.18 16.33 13.74
N ALA A 91 4.31 16.11 14.72
CA ALA A 91 4.26 14.86 15.47
C ALA A 91 3.59 13.72 14.69
N ILE A 92 2.87 14.03 13.61
CA ILE A 92 2.09 13.08 12.82
C ILE A 92 2.80 12.83 11.49
N LYS A 93 2.95 11.55 11.10
CA LYS A 93 3.53 11.12 9.83
C LYS A 93 2.58 10.19 9.09
N VAL A 94 2.49 10.33 7.78
CA VAL A 94 1.73 9.38 6.95
C VAL A 94 2.69 8.30 6.45
N VAL A 95 2.37 7.06 6.77
CA VAL A 95 3.14 5.88 6.38
C VAL A 95 2.32 5.10 5.35
N ARG A 96 2.98 4.64 4.29
CA ARG A 96 2.35 3.75 3.31
C ARG A 96 2.51 2.31 3.77
N ILE A 97 1.38 1.65 4.00
CA ILE A 97 1.31 0.25 4.34
C ILE A 97 0.91 -0.50 3.07
N PRO A 98 1.71 -1.48 2.62
CA PRO A 98 1.31 -2.32 1.49
C PRO A 98 0.12 -3.18 1.92
N ARG A 99 -1.06 -2.98 1.32
CA ARG A 99 -2.08 -4.05 1.31
C ARG A 99 -1.68 -5.07 0.25
N ALA A 100 -2.16 -6.30 0.43
CA ALA A 100 -1.77 -7.45 -0.37
C ALA A 100 -1.65 -7.11 -1.86
N LEU A 101 -0.43 -7.15 -2.39
CA LEU A 101 -0.09 -6.77 -3.76
C LEU A 101 -0.71 -7.80 -4.72
N GLU A 102 -1.92 -7.59 -5.22
CA GLU A 102 -2.44 -8.45 -6.29
C GLU A 102 -1.76 -8.17 -7.64
N SER A 103 -1.12 -7.01 -7.77
CA SER A 103 -0.57 -6.48 -9.02
C SER A 103 0.78 -7.07 -9.46
N ASP A 104 1.57 -7.66 -8.55
CA ASP A 104 2.91 -8.22 -8.88
C ASP A 104 3.04 -9.71 -8.54
N VAL A 105 2.08 -10.55 -8.98
CA VAL A 105 2.19 -12.00 -8.82
C VAL A 105 3.09 -12.56 -9.92
N THR A 106 4.29 -13.01 -9.57
CA THR A 106 5.19 -13.70 -10.52
C THR A 106 4.68 -15.11 -10.84
N HIS A 107 4.22 -15.83 -9.81
CA HIS A 107 3.75 -17.19 -9.95
C HIS A 107 2.70 -17.53 -8.89
N ARG A 108 1.69 -18.35 -9.24
CA ARG A 108 0.67 -18.82 -8.31
C ARG A 108 0.59 -20.34 -8.33
N PHE A 109 0.77 -20.96 -7.17
CA PHE A 109 0.67 -22.42 -7.04
C PHE A 109 -0.79 -22.84 -6.80
N GLY A 110 -1.60 -22.84 -7.86
CA GLY A 110 -3.00 -23.32 -7.84
C GLY A 110 -4.05 -22.27 -7.44
N ILE A 111 -5.32 -22.68 -7.50
CA ILE A 111 -6.45 -21.82 -7.12
C ILE A 111 -6.43 -21.61 -5.61
N ASN A 112 -6.39 -20.35 -5.15
CA ASN A 112 -6.22 -19.94 -3.75
C ASN A 112 -4.89 -20.35 -3.10
N GLY A 113 -3.93 -20.88 -3.86
CA GLY A 113 -2.63 -21.23 -3.32
C GLY A 113 -1.68 -20.04 -3.22
N PHE A 114 -0.48 -20.35 -2.70
CA PHE A 114 0.60 -19.39 -2.47
C PHE A 114 0.91 -18.60 -3.74
N LYS A 115 0.86 -17.26 -3.62
CA LYS A 115 1.26 -16.30 -4.64
C LYS A 115 2.67 -15.83 -4.31
N LEU A 116 3.61 -16.00 -5.23
CA LEU A 116 4.95 -15.42 -5.10
C LEU A 116 4.95 -14.03 -5.75
N HIS A 117 5.40 -13.03 -5.00
CA HIS A 117 5.48 -11.65 -5.46
C HIS A 117 6.93 -11.25 -5.69
N ARG A 118 7.20 -10.54 -6.80
CA ARG A 118 8.48 -9.93 -7.19
C ARG A 118 9.75 -10.75 -6.88
N LEU A 119 10.38 -11.30 -7.92
CA LEU A 119 11.68 -11.97 -7.75
C LEU A 119 12.84 -10.96 -7.71
N PRO A 120 13.81 -11.12 -6.80
CA PRO A 120 15.01 -10.31 -6.79
C PRO A 120 15.96 -10.72 -7.92
N ILE A 121 16.51 -9.74 -8.66
CA ILE A 121 17.43 -9.98 -9.77
C ILE A 121 18.87 -10.04 -9.21
N PRO A 122 19.62 -11.15 -9.39
CA PRO A 122 20.99 -11.26 -8.92
C PRO A 122 21.93 -10.35 -9.73
N ARG A 123 22.84 -9.64 -9.06
CA ARG A 123 23.88 -8.82 -9.70
C ARG A 123 25.21 -9.59 -9.74
N PRO A 124 25.91 -9.63 -10.88
CA PRO A 124 27.20 -10.32 -10.98
C PRO A 124 28.25 -9.69 -10.06
N GLY A 125 29.07 -10.53 -9.41
CA GLY A 125 30.14 -10.10 -8.50
C GLY A 125 29.69 -9.73 -7.08
N GLN A 126 28.42 -9.96 -6.71
CA GLN A 126 27.89 -9.68 -5.37
C GLN A 126 27.05 -10.86 -4.85
N CYS A 127 27.07 -11.08 -3.53
CA CYS A 127 26.22 -12.09 -2.88
C CYS A 127 24.81 -11.53 -2.63
N LEU A 128 23.77 -12.25 -3.07
CA LEU A 128 22.36 -11.92 -2.81
C LEU A 128 21.83 -12.72 -1.60
N GLY A 129 21.47 -12.05 -0.52
CA GLY A 129 20.83 -12.66 0.65
C GLY A 129 19.31 -12.53 0.62
N LEU A 130 18.59 -13.64 0.82
CA LEU A 130 17.12 -13.65 0.92
C LEU A 130 16.71 -13.94 2.37
N LEU A 131 16.15 -12.93 3.05
CA LEU A 131 15.72 -13.01 4.45
C LEU A 131 14.21 -12.75 4.56
N GLY A 132 13.54 -13.44 5.49
CA GLY A 132 12.10 -13.29 5.73
C GLY A 132 11.53 -14.45 6.53
N ALA A 133 10.29 -14.33 7.01
CA ALA A 133 9.60 -15.36 7.79
C ALA A 133 9.42 -16.68 7.00
N ASN A 134 9.22 -17.80 7.69
CA ASN A 134 8.93 -19.07 7.03
C ASN A 134 7.61 -18.99 6.25
N GLY A 135 7.56 -19.62 5.06
CA GLY A 135 6.37 -19.58 4.20
C GLY A 135 6.25 -18.35 3.28
N THR A 136 7.22 -17.43 3.27
CA THR A 136 7.22 -16.27 2.34
C THR A 136 7.69 -16.59 0.92
N GLY A 137 7.99 -17.86 0.61
CA GLY A 137 8.40 -18.29 -0.73
C GLY A 137 9.90 -18.11 -1.07
N LYS A 138 10.78 -17.99 -0.07
CA LYS A 138 12.25 -17.85 -0.28
C LYS A 138 12.85 -19.02 -1.06
N SER A 139 12.58 -20.26 -0.62
CA SER A 139 13.07 -21.46 -1.31
C SER A 139 12.48 -21.57 -2.72
N THR A 140 11.22 -21.20 -2.86
CA THR A 140 10.52 -21.16 -4.15
C THR A 140 11.11 -20.12 -5.11
N ALA A 141 11.51 -18.95 -4.60
CA ALA A 141 12.18 -17.92 -5.38
C ALA A 141 13.54 -18.40 -5.90
N LEU A 142 14.31 -19.12 -5.08
CA LEU A 142 15.55 -19.76 -5.52
C LEU A 142 15.31 -20.83 -6.58
N GLN A 143 14.27 -21.65 -6.45
CA GLN A 143 13.92 -22.66 -7.44
C GLN A 143 13.52 -22.09 -8.80
N ILE A 144 12.97 -20.88 -8.85
CA ILE A 144 12.58 -20.22 -10.12
C ILE A 144 13.78 -19.51 -10.78
N LEU A 145 14.76 -19.08 -9.99
CA LEU A 145 15.97 -18.42 -10.48
C LEU A 145 17.11 -19.39 -10.84
N ALA A 146 17.02 -20.65 -10.40
CA ALA A 146 17.96 -21.73 -10.69
C ALA A 146 17.68 -22.35 -12.06
#